data_AF-A0A3N1NHF9-F1
#
_entry.id   AF-A0A3N1NHF9-F1
#
_cell.length_a   1.000
_cell.length_b   1.000
_cell.length_c   1.000
_cell.angle_alpha   90.00
_cell.angle_beta   90.00
_cell.angle_gamma   90.00
#
_symmetry.space_group_name_H-M   'P 1'
#
loop_
_entity.id
_entity.type
_entity.pdbx_description
1 polymer ?
#
loop_
_entity_poly.entity_id
_entity_poly.type
_entity_poly.pdbx_seq_one_letter_code
_entity_poly.pdbx_strand_id
1 'polypeptide(L)'
;MTEAVDGPLKNLTHDALLFNIHDLVLLMSASQYLLLAALLFFTRRPAIRSTYLLIGLLLASAVRYLDTLLIWSDPLRQLILEWNPNLLLLGSFSYWLIGPLLYAYVLSVLYRQTRFRWYHGLHLLPAVLATLMMLSQYHWRPAAEQVALMRELDFIWSSLMSHTVTLWHLSVIGYGGYCLLLLWHYRRQLQERYANVEVSERRWLAWIILGFVLIASWQLGVHLTAEYMPAHLANLTGVASNYLNFVFVNSLVFISIRYTHLFSGLPERAPGTDAEPYKPEQVRRVEALMTERRPYLDSTVSLESLARQLSLPERTLSRILNQHFGKNFFEFINGYRVERAKQLLIDPDHGARTILEIMADAGFTSKSTFNAIFKKHVGQTPSQYRKRSLEAG
;
A
#
# COMPACT_ATOMS: atom_id res chain seq x y z
N MET A 1 43.63 -44.67 38.35
CA MET A 1 42.26 -44.66 37.80
C MET A 1 41.70 -43.30 38.08
N THR A 2 41.32 -42.62 37.01
CA THR A 2 41.03 -41.19 36.85
C THR A 2 39.81 -40.71 37.62
N GLU A 3 40.01 -39.81 38.58
CA GLU A 3 39.01 -38.81 38.97
C GLU A 3 39.16 -37.62 38.01
N ALA A 4 38.31 -37.58 36.99
CA ALA A 4 38.17 -36.42 36.13
C ALA A 4 37.26 -35.41 36.83
N VAL A 5 37.79 -34.21 37.01
CA VAL A 5 37.10 -33.00 37.46
C VAL A 5 36.02 -32.65 36.45
N ASP A 6 34.77 -32.97 36.77
CA ASP A 6 33.59 -32.48 36.04
C ASP A 6 33.39 -30.99 36.39
N GLY A 7 33.73 -30.13 35.43
CA GLY A 7 33.55 -28.68 35.52
C GLY A 7 32.08 -28.23 35.45
N PRO A 8 31.81 -26.93 35.70
CA PRO A 8 30.46 -26.41 35.91
C PRO A 8 29.76 -26.18 34.56
N LEU A 9 29.16 -27.23 34.01
CA LEU A 9 28.33 -27.13 32.80
C LEU A 9 26.93 -27.74 32.97
N LYS A 10 26.49 -27.97 34.21
CA LYS A 10 25.10 -28.32 34.51
C LYS A 10 24.38 -27.10 35.07
N ASN A 11 23.36 -26.66 34.33
CA ASN A 11 22.38 -25.61 34.61
C ASN A 11 22.60 -24.28 33.88
N LEU A 12 22.65 -24.33 32.53
CA LEU A 12 22.03 -23.25 31.75
C LEU A 12 20.52 -23.50 31.79
N THR A 13 19.82 -22.91 32.77
CA THR A 13 18.36 -22.86 32.76
C THR A 13 17.91 -22.05 31.55
N HIS A 14 16.75 -22.39 30.98
CA HIS A 14 16.16 -21.64 29.85
C HIS A 14 15.91 -20.15 30.16
N ASP A 15 16.09 -19.74 31.43
CA ASP A 15 15.99 -18.37 31.94
C ASP A 15 17.23 -17.50 31.63
N ALA A 16 18.29 -18.06 31.04
CA ALA A 16 19.52 -17.31 30.72
C ALA A 16 19.55 -16.71 29.29
N LEU A 17 18.50 -16.91 28.48
CA LEU A 17 18.44 -16.35 27.13
C LEU A 17 17.87 -14.93 27.17
N LEU A 18 18.72 -13.96 26.83
CA LEU A 18 18.34 -12.54 26.65
C LEU A 18 17.17 -12.34 25.67
N PHE A 19 16.96 -13.27 24.72
CA PHE A 19 15.90 -13.21 23.73
C PHE A 19 15.21 -14.59 23.59
N ASN A 20 13.89 -14.60 23.72
CA ASN A 20 13.08 -15.76 23.35
C ASN A 20 12.72 -15.73 21.85
N ILE A 21 12.02 -16.75 21.35
CA ILE A 21 11.64 -16.83 19.93
C ILE A 21 10.73 -15.69 19.47
N HIS A 22 9.88 -15.15 20.35
CA HIS A 22 8.98 -14.04 20.04
C HIS A 22 9.76 -12.71 19.94
N ASP A 23 10.77 -12.54 20.79
CA ASP A 23 11.67 -11.40 20.76
C ASP A 23 12.50 -11.36 19.46
N LEU A 24 12.96 -12.55 19.01
CA LEU A 24 13.67 -12.67 17.73
C LEU A 24 12.81 -12.23 16.55
N VAL A 25 11.50 -12.53 16.56
CA VAL A 25 10.58 -12.11 15.49
C VAL A 25 10.45 -10.58 15.43
N LEU A 26 10.40 -9.91 16.59
CA LEU A 26 10.40 -8.45 16.66
C LEU A 26 11.70 -7.85 16.13
N LEU A 27 12.85 -8.41 16.56
CA LEU A 27 14.17 -7.96 16.13
C LEU A 27 14.38 -8.16 14.62
N MET A 28 13.98 -9.31 14.09
CA MET A 28 14.04 -9.59 12.65
C MET A 28 13.14 -8.62 11.86
N SER A 29 11.91 -8.36 12.34
CA SER A 29 11.00 -7.41 11.69
C SER A 29 11.59 -6.00 11.66
N ALA A 30 12.10 -5.51 12.80
CA ALA A 30 12.78 -4.22 12.89
C ALA A 30 13.99 -4.13 11.93
N SER A 31 14.82 -5.17 11.93
CA SER A 31 15.99 -5.27 11.05
C SER A 31 15.61 -5.25 9.57
N GLN A 32 14.52 -5.90 9.19
CA GLN A 32 14.01 -5.91 7.81
C GLN A 32 13.50 -4.53 7.38
N TYR A 33 12.79 -3.79 8.25
CA TYR A 33 12.41 -2.41 7.97
C TYR A 33 13.63 -1.50 7.79
N LEU A 34 14.64 -1.62 8.66
CA LEU A 34 15.90 -0.87 8.55
C LEU A 34 16.65 -1.21 7.26
N LEU A 35 16.75 -2.49 6.91
CA LEU A 35 17.40 -2.94 5.69
C LEU A 35 16.70 -2.40 4.44
N LEU A 36 15.37 -2.45 4.40
CA LEU A 36 14.59 -1.89 3.29
C LEU A 36 14.76 -0.37 3.20
N ALA A 37 14.76 0.34 4.33
CA ALA A 37 15.00 1.78 4.38
C ALA A 37 16.41 2.12 3.85
N ALA A 38 17.43 1.38 4.29
CA ALA A 38 18.81 1.54 3.83
C ALA A 38 18.95 1.22 2.33
N LEU A 39 18.39 0.10 1.86
CA LEU A 39 18.38 -0.28 0.46
C LEU A 39 17.79 0.83 -0.40
N LEU A 40 16.62 1.36 -0.03
CA LEU A 40 16.00 2.47 -0.73
C LEU A 40 16.85 3.74 -0.66
N PHE A 41 17.50 4.01 0.47
CA PHE A 41 18.36 5.18 0.61
C PHE A 41 19.59 5.12 -0.31
N PHE A 42 20.21 3.95 -0.48
CA PHE A 42 21.40 3.78 -1.32
C PHE A 42 21.09 3.57 -2.80
N THR A 43 19.95 2.96 -3.13
CA THR A 43 19.55 2.68 -4.54
C THR A 43 18.70 3.77 -5.17
N ARG A 44 18.28 4.80 -4.41
CA ARG A 44 17.42 5.87 -4.91
C ARG A 44 18.06 6.68 -6.03
N ARG A 45 17.21 7.15 -6.94
CA ARG A 45 17.50 8.34 -7.75
C ARG A 45 17.16 9.59 -6.90
N PRO A 46 18.07 10.56 -6.73
CA PRO A 46 17.99 11.61 -5.72
C PRO A 46 16.81 12.61 -5.83
N ALA A 47 15.88 12.46 -6.79
CA ALA A 47 14.81 13.42 -7.07
C ALA A 47 13.39 12.97 -6.68
N ILE A 48 13.19 11.75 -6.16
CA ILE A 48 11.83 11.21 -5.94
C ILE A 48 11.39 11.36 -4.47
N ARG A 49 10.48 12.30 -4.21
CA ARG A 49 9.94 12.59 -2.85
C ARG A 49 9.28 11.37 -2.19
N SER A 50 8.56 10.55 -2.95
CA SER A 50 7.88 9.35 -2.43
C SER A 50 8.85 8.35 -1.80
N THR A 51 10.09 8.29 -2.29
CA THR A 51 11.12 7.40 -1.71
C THR A 51 11.49 7.81 -0.29
N TYR A 52 11.64 9.11 -0.02
CA TYR A 52 11.95 9.59 1.34
C TYR A 52 10.80 9.36 2.32
N LEU A 53 9.56 9.55 1.87
CA LEU A 53 8.38 9.30 2.70
C LEU A 53 8.23 7.82 3.02
N LEU A 54 8.55 6.93 2.07
CA LEU A 54 8.61 5.50 2.33
C LEU A 54 9.73 5.14 3.30
N ILE A 55 10.93 5.68 3.12
CA ILE A 55 12.04 5.50 4.08
C ILE A 55 11.61 5.94 5.48
N GLY A 56 10.97 7.11 5.62
CA GLY A 56 10.43 7.58 6.88
C GLY A 56 9.41 6.61 7.50
N LEU A 57 8.48 6.08 6.70
CA LEU A 57 7.50 5.10 7.14
C LEU A 57 8.15 3.80 7.62
N LEU A 58 9.16 3.31 6.90
CA LEU A 58 9.91 2.10 7.28
C LEU A 58 10.73 2.33 8.55
N LEU A 59 11.40 3.48 8.68
CA LEU A 59 12.14 3.83 9.90
C LEU A 59 11.21 3.97 11.12
N ALA A 60 10.08 4.66 10.96
CA ALA A 60 9.08 4.74 12.03
C ALA A 60 8.55 3.34 12.41
N SER A 61 8.36 2.46 11.43
CA SER A 61 7.96 1.07 11.70
C SER A 61 9.04 0.30 12.46
N ALA A 62 10.32 0.46 12.10
CA ALA A 62 11.43 -0.15 12.81
C ALA A 62 11.51 0.31 14.27
N VAL A 63 11.45 1.63 14.50
CA VAL A 63 11.46 2.23 15.85
C VAL A 63 10.30 1.67 16.68
N ARG A 64 9.10 1.57 16.11
CA ARG A 64 7.94 0.99 16.79
C ARG A 64 8.17 -0.45 17.24
N TYR A 65 8.78 -1.28 16.40
CA TYR A 65 9.06 -2.68 16.73
C TYR A 65 10.18 -2.84 17.76
N LEU A 66 11.18 -1.96 17.72
CA LEU A 66 12.19 -1.88 18.78
C LEU A 66 11.55 -1.45 20.10
N ASP A 67 10.72 -0.41 20.11
CA ASP A 67 10.01 0.06 21.30
C ASP A 67 9.13 -1.06 21.91
N THR A 68 8.38 -1.79 21.07
CA THR A 68 7.63 -2.99 21.49
C THR A 68 8.55 -4.06 22.11
N LEU A 69 9.72 -4.33 21.52
CA LEU A 69 10.67 -5.28 22.09
C LEU A 69 11.16 -4.84 23.47
N LEU A 70 11.50 -3.55 23.63
CA LEU A 70 11.97 -3.00 24.91
C LEU A 70 10.90 -3.06 26.00
N ILE A 71 9.62 -2.90 25.63
CA ILE A 71 8.50 -2.93 26.58
C ILE A 71 8.12 -4.36 26.96
N TRP A 72 8.05 -5.29 26.01
CA TRP A 72 7.42 -6.60 26.23
C TRP A 72 8.40 -7.74 26.55
N SER A 73 9.69 -7.61 26.20
CA SER A 73 10.71 -8.58 26.62
C SER A 73 11.10 -8.32 28.07
N ASP A 74 10.70 -9.19 28.99
CA ASP A 74 10.95 -9.02 30.42
C ASP A 74 12.45 -8.93 30.78
N PRO A 75 13.34 -9.82 30.29
CA PRO A 75 14.78 -9.70 30.57
C PRO A 75 15.38 -8.38 30.08
N LEU A 76 14.99 -7.94 28.88
CA LEU A 76 15.50 -6.70 28.29
C LEU A 76 14.94 -5.47 29.00
N ARG A 77 13.66 -5.48 29.36
CA ARG A 77 13.01 -4.41 30.12
C ARG A 77 13.71 -4.25 31.47
N GLN A 78 13.93 -5.33 32.21
CA GLN A 78 14.62 -5.29 33.50
C GLN A 78 16.04 -4.71 33.37
N LEU A 79 16.81 -5.17 32.37
CA LEU A 79 18.14 -4.63 32.10
C LEU A 79 18.13 -3.11 31.84
N ILE A 80 17.15 -2.63 31.07
CA ILE A 80 17.02 -1.20 30.77
C ILE A 80 16.59 -0.41 32.01
N LEU A 81 15.67 -0.95 32.81
CA LEU A 81 15.25 -0.32 34.06
C LEU A 81 16.40 -0.16 35.06
N GLU A 82 17.33 -1.12 35.10
CA GLU A 82 18.54 -1.05 35.93
C GLU A 82 19.58 -0.06 35.37
N TRP A 83 19.78 -0.04 34.06
CA TRP A 83 20.79 0.81 33.44
C TRP A 83 20.34 2.27 33.26
N ASN A 84 19.22 2.49 32.58
CA ASN A 84 18.62 3.80 32.38
C ASN A 84 17.13 3.67 31.96
N PRO A 85 16.18 3.84 32.91
CA PRO A 85 14.76 3.69 32.63
C PRO A 85 14.22 4.69 31.57
N ASN A 86 14.88 5.84 31.38
CA ASN A 86 14.48 6.81 30.35
C ASN A 86 14.59 6.30 28.92
N LEU A 87 15.28 5.18 28.67
CA LEU A 87 15.36 4.58 27.35
C LEU A 87 14.06 3.89 26.93
N LEU A 88 13.21 3.49 27.88
CA LEU A 88 11.87 2.98 27.58
C LEU A 88 10.98 4.11 27.04
N LEU A 89 10.08 3.77 26.13
CA LEU A 89 9.09 4.68 25.54
C LEU A 89 9.66 5.83 24.70
N LEU A 90 10.98 5.91 24.48
CA LEU A 90 11.57 6.88 23.55
C LEU A 90 11.03 6.71 22.13
N GLY A 91 10.65 5.49 21.74
CA GLY A 91 10.08 5.18 20.43
C GLY A 91 8.58 5.46 20.31
N SER A 92 7.88 5.85 21.39
CA SER A 92 6.42 6.01 21.45
C SER A 92 5.84 7.00 20.43
N PHE A 93 6.62 8.00 20.01
CA PHE A 93 6.19 8.94 18.95
C PHE A 93 5.98 8.24 17.60
N SER A 94 6.69 7.13 17.34
CA SER A 94 6.68 6.44 16.05
C SER A 94 5.32 5.85 15.70
N TYR A 95 4.54 5.42 16.71
CA TYR A 95 3.18 4.90 16.57
C TYR A 95 2.25 5.93 15.90
N TRP A 96 2.41 7.21 16.24
CA TRP A 96 1.62 8.31 15.72
C TRP A 96 2.06 8.77 14.32
N LEU A 97 3.26 8.41 13.89
CA LEU A 97 3.78 8.78 12.57
C LEU A 97 3.32 7.83 11.45
N ILE A 98 2.96 6.58 11.77
CA ILE A 98 2.63 5.56 10.76
C ILE A 98 1.50 6.02 9.82
N GLY A 99 0.37 6.47 10.37
CA GLY A 99 -0.77 6.93 9.57
C GLY A 99 -0.45 8.12 8.66
N PRO A 100 0.05 9.25 9.21
CA PRO A 100 0.47 10.42 8.42
C PRO A 100 1.53 10.11 7.35
N LEU A 101 2.54 9.30 7.67
CA LEU A 101 3.59 8.92 6.71
C LEU A 101 3.05 8.02 5.60
N LEU A 102 2.17 7.06 5.93
CA LEU A 102 1.48 6.23 4.93
C LEU A 102 0.66 7.10 3.99
N TYR A 103 -0.09 8.07 4.53
CA TYR A 103 -0.87 9.00 3.72
C TYR A 103 -0.01 9.88 2.83
N ALA A 104 1.02 10.53 3.38
CA ALA A 104 1.92 11.37 2.62
C ALA A 104 2.62 10.57 1.50
N TYR A 105 3.04 9.34 1.82
CA TYR A 105 3.62 8.42 0.84
C TYR A 105 2.64 8.11 -0.29
N VAL A 106 1.43 7.63 0.01
CA VAL A 106 0.40 7.34 -1.01
C VAL A 106 0.09 8.58 -1.85
N LEU A 107 -0.11 9.73 -1.22
CA LEU A 107 -0.37 10.98 -1.91
C LEU A 107 0.77 11.33 -2.90
N SER A 108 2.02 11.17 -2.49
CA SER A 108 3.20 11.46 -3.32
C SER A 108 3.39 10.49 -4.48
N VAL A 109 2.96 9.23 -4.33
CA VAL A 109 2.98 8.22 -5.41
C VAL A 109 1.86 8.49 -6.42
N LEU A 110 0.67 8.86 -5.93
CA LEU A 110 -0.49 9.13 -6.79
C LEU A 110 -0.36 10.47 -7.51
N TYR A 111 0.15 11.50 -6.84
CA TYR A 111 0.21 12.87 -7.36
C TYR A 111 1.62 13.44 -7.23
N ARG A 112 2.46 13.28 -8.26
CA ARG A 112 3.88 13.70 -8.26
C ARG A 112 4.12 15.20 -7.99
N GLN A 113 3.12 16.05 -8.20
CA GLN A 113 3.26 17.51 -8.10
C GLN A 113 2.61 18.16 -6.88
N THR A 114 2.06 17.40 -5.94
CA THR A 114 1.53 18.01 -4.71
C THR A 114 2.67 18.72 -3.97
N ARG A 115 2.60 20.05 -3.95
CA ARG A 115 3.48 20.86 -3.11
C ARG A 115 2.98 20.69 -1.67
N PHE A 116 3.88 20.29 -0.77
CA PHE A 116 3.56 20.17 0.64
C PHE A 116 3.17 21.57 1.16
N ARG A 117 1.88 21.77 1.41
CA ARG A 117 1.35 22.97 2.05
C ARG A 117 1.46 22.83 3.57
N TRP A 118 1.41 23.96 4.26
CA TRP A 118 1.57 24.02 5.72
C TRP A 118 0.57 23.12 6.48
N TYR A 119 -0.66 22.98 5.98
CA TYR A 119 -1.67 22.12 6.59
C TYR A 119 -1.33 20.63 6.55
N HIS A 120 -0.46 20.19 5.64
CA HIS A 120 0.02 18.80 5.68
C HIS A 120 0.93 18.55 6.89
N GLY A 121 1.57 19.60 7.43
CA GLY A 121 2.30 19.54 8.69
C GLY A 121 1.40 19.32 9.91
N LEU A 122 0.11 19.71 9.84
CA LEU A 122 -0.84 19.51 10.94
C LEU A 122 -1.10 18.03 11.22
N HIS A 123 -0.87 17.14 10.24
CA HIS A 123 -0.97 15.69 10.46
C HIS A 123 0.09 15.16 11.44
N LEU A 124 1.14 15.93 11.74
CA LEU A 124 2.15 15.59 12.76
C LEU A 124 1.76 16.06 14.16
N LEU A 125 0.73 16.90 14.30
CA LEU A 125 0.30 17.43 15.60
C LEU A 125 -0.02 16.33 16.63
N PRO A 126 -0.73 15.23 16.29
CA PRO A 126 -0.96 14.15 17.24
C PRO A 126 0.34 13.51 17.76
N ALA A 127 1.37 13.37 16.91
CA ALA A 127 2.66 12.83 17.32
C ALA A 127 3.40 13.79 18.27
N VAL A 128 3.34 15.09 18.01
CA VAL A 128 3.92 16.12 18.89
C VAL A 128 3.21 16.12 20.24
N LEU A 129 1.87 16.13 20.26
CA LEU A 129 1.08 16.11 21.49
C LEU A 129 1.33 14.84 22.30
N ALA A 130 1.37 13.68 21.65
CA ALA A 130 1.69 12.42 22.31
C ALA A 130 3.11 12.41 22.90
N THR A 131 4.09 12.99 22.18
CA THR A 131 5.47 13.12 22.69
C THR A 131 5.51 14.01 23.93
N LEU A 132 4.85 15.18 23.90
CA LEU A 132 4.77 16.08 25.06
C LEU A 132 4.07 15.40 26.25
N MET A 133 3.02 14.62 25.97
CA MET A 133 2.36 13.81 27.00
C MET A 133 3.33 12.81 27.62
N MET A 134 4.08 12.05 26.81
CA MET A 134 5.09 11.08 27.32
C MET A 134 6.20 11.75 28.12
N LEU A 135 6.67 12.92 27.68
CA LEU A 135 7.64 13.71 28.43
C LEU A 135 7.10 14.05 29.83
N SER A 136 5.86 14.53 29.90
CA SER A 136 5.23 14.93 31.16
C SER A 136 4.88 13.77 32.09
N GLN A 137 4.42 12.65 31.54
CA GLN A 137 3.88 11.54 32.34
C GLN A 137 4.95 10.52 32.72
N TYR A 138 6.03 10.40 31.95
CA TYR A 138 7.08 9.41 32.16
C TYR A 138 8.48 10.02 32.24
N HIS A 139 8.96 10.74 31.22
CA HIS A 139 10.39 11.10 31.14
C HIS A 139 10.85 12.15 32.16
N TRP A 140 9.97 13.04 32.64
CA TRP A 140 10.31 13.98 33.71
C TRP A 140 10.22 13.40 35.12
N ARG A 141 9.77 12.15 35.27
CA ARG A 141 9.70 11.47 36.56
C ARG A 141 11.10 11.05 37.03
N PRO A 142 11.37 11.04 38.34
CA PRO A 142 12.59 10.44 38.88
C PRO A 142 12.72 8.97 38.47
N ALA A 143 13.96 8.49 38.29
CA ALA A 143 14.22 7.12 37.85
C ALA A 143 13.53 6.04 38.71
N ALA A 144 13.47 6.24 40.04
CA ALA A 144 12.78 5.32 40.94
C ALA A 144 11.27 5.18 40.64
N GLU A 145 10.59 6.30 40.32
CA GLU A 145 9.18 6.28 39.89
C GLU A 145 9.02 5.61 38.53
N GLN A 146 9.94 5.86 37.58
CA GLN A 146 9.91 5.20 36.27
C GLN A 146 10.05 3.68 36.37
N VAL A 147 10.93 3.21 37.26
CA VAL A 147 11.09 1.76 37.53
C VAL A 147 9.83 1.18 38.15
N ALA A 148 9.23 1.85 39.14
CA ALA A 148 7.99 1.39 39.76
C ALA A 148 6.86 1.27 38.73
N LEU A 149 6.72 2.27 37.85
CA LEU A 149 5.69 2.33 36.81
C LEU A 149 5.81 1.26 35.72
N MET A 150 7.02 0.79 35.44
CA MET A 150 7.29 -0.10 34.29
C MET A 150 7.70 -1.52 34.68
N ARG A 151 8.08 -1.78 35.94
CA ARG A 151 8.46 -3.11 36.40
C ARG A 151 7.31 -4.12 36.23
N GLU A 152 6.12 -3.76 36.70
CA GLU A 152 4.88 -4.55 36.56
C GLU A 152 3.99 -4.04 35.41
N LEU A 153 4.50 -3.12 34.57
CA LEU A 153 3.79 -2.48 33.46
C LEU A 153 2.53 -1.66 33.87
N ASP A 154 2.41 -1.23 35.13
CA ASP A 154 1.29 -0.42 35.63
C ASP A 154 0.99 0.81 34.75
N PHE A 155 2.03 1.47 34.25
CA PHE A 155 1.87 2.61 33.36
C PHE A 155 1.25 2.23 32.01
N ILE A 156 1.66 1.09 31.42
CA ILE A 156 1.14 0.60 30.13
C ILE A 156 -0.35 0.24 30.25
N TRP A 157 -0.75 -0.31 31.39
CA TRP A 157 -2.15 -0.66 31.68
C TRP A 157 -2.99 0.51 32.20
N SER A 158 -2.40 1.68 32.41
CA SER A 158 -3.13 2.87 32.84
C SER A 158 -4.21 3.27 31.83
N SER A 159 -5.30 3.88 32.33
CA SER A 159 -6.36 4.41 31.47
C SER A 159 -5.82 5.38 30.40
N LEU A 160 -4.85 6.23 30.76
CA LEU A 160 -4.22 7.15 29.82
C LEU A 160 -3.54 6.41 28.65
N MET A 161 -2.75 5.37 28.95
CA MET A 161 -2.10 4.58 27.91
C MET A 161 -3.13 3.81 27.08
N SER A 162 -4.13 3.19 27.71
CA SER A 162 -5.18 2.47 26.99
C SER A 162 -5.91 3.36 25.96
N HIS A 163 -6.27 4.59 26.32
CA HIS A 163 -6.84 5.55 25.38
C HIS A 163 -5.85 5.94 24.28
N THR A 164 -4.58 6.17 24.63
CA THR A 164 -3.51 6.52 23.69
C THR A 164 -3.29 5.42 22.64
N VAL A 165 -3.23 4.16 23.09
CA VAL A 165 -3.11 2.97 22.25
C VAL A 165 -4.30 2.86 21.31
N THR A 166 -5.51 3.06 21.83
CA THR A 166 -6.74 3.05 21.02
C THR A 166 -6.68 4.09 19.90
N LEU A 167 -6.32 5.34 20.24
CA LEU A 167 -6.28 6.45 19.30
C LEU A 167 -5.20 6.29 18.22
N TRP A 168 -4.02 5.75 18.53
CA TRP A 168 -3.01 5.53 17.50
C TRP A 168 -3.46 4.48 16.48
N HIS A 169 -4.23 3.46 16.89
CA HIS A 169 -4.68 2.41 15.96
C HIS A 169 -5.79 2.97 15.07
N LEU A 170 -6.72 3.71 15.67
CA LEU A 170 -7.75 4.44 14.93
C LEU A 170 -7.14 5.44 13.94
N SER A 171 -6.03 6.10 14.29
CA SER A 171 -5.28 6.96 13.36
C SER A 171 -4.81 6.18 12.13
N VAL A 172 -4.12 5.05 12.31
CA VAL A 172 -3.63 4.22 11.19
C VAL A 172 -4.79 3.71 10.33
N ILE A 173 -5.87 3.24 10.94
CA ILE A 173 -7.07 2.76 10.23
C ILE A 173 -7.74 3.91 9.46
N GLY A 174 -7.90 5.07 10.07
CA GLY A 174 -8.50 6.26 9.46
C GLY A 174 -7.71 6.76 8.25
N TYR A 175 -6.39 6.93 8.40
CA TYR A 175 -5.51 7.29 7.28
C TYR A 175 -5.49 6.20 6.20
N GLY A 176 -5.46 4.93 6.58
CA GLY A 176 -5.49 3.82 5.64
C GLY A 176 -6.79 3.76 4.83
N GLY A 177 -7.93 3.94 5.48
CA GLY A 177 -9.24 4.07 4.79
C GLY A 177 -9.26 5.24 3.82
N TYR A 178 -8.74 6.40 4.23
CA TYR A 178 -8.61 7.56 3.35
C TYR A 178 -7.68 7.30 2.15
N CYS A 179 -6.57 6.58 2.36
CA CYS A 179 -5.66 6.16 1.29
C CYS A 179 -6.33 5.22 0.29
N LEU A 180 -7.17 4.30 0.75
CA LEU A 180 -7.96 3.41 -0.14
C LEU A 180 -8.96 4.22 -0.96
N LEU A 181 -9.66 5.18 -0.34
CA LEU A 181 -10.55 6.10 -1.05
C LEU A 181 -9.79 6.90 -2.10
N LEU A 182 -8.63 7.45 -1.75
CA LEU A 182 -7.80 8.23 -2.68
C LEU A 182 -7.31 7.37 -3.85
N LEU A 183 -6.91 6.14 -3.60
CA LEU A 183 -6.50 5.18 -4.61
C LEU A 183 -7.66 4.81 -5.54
N TRP A 184 -8.87 4.63 -5.00
CA TRP A 184 -10.08 4.37 -5.78
C TRP A 184 -10.43 5.54 -6.71
N HIS A 185 -10.43 6.77 -6.18
CA HIS A 185 -10.67 7.98 -6.97
C HIS A 185 -9.63 8.14 -8.08
N TYR A 186 -8.36 7.91 -7.75
CA TYR A 186 -7.27 7.98 -8.71
C TYR A 186 -7.40 6.94 -9.83
N ARG A 187 -7.79 5.69 -9.50
CA ARG A 187 -8.03 4.64 -10.50
C ARG A 187 -9.14 5.02 -11.47
N ARG A 188 -10.22 5.65 -10.99
CA ARG A 188 -11.29 6.18 -11.85
C ARG A 188 -10.76 7.26 -12.80
N GLN A 189 -9.95 8.21 -12.31
CA GLN A 189 -9.34 9.24 -13.15
C GLN A 189 -8.40 8.68 -14.23
N LEU A 190 -7.69 7.58 -13.97
CA LEU A 190 -6.86 6.92 -15.00
C LEU A 190 -7.70 6.33 -16.12
N GLN A 191 -8.84 5.70 -15.79
CA GLN A 191 -9.75 5.13 -16.78
C GLN A 191 -10.41 6.20 -17.67
N GLU A 192 -10.48 7.44 -17.19
CA GLU A 192 -10.92 8.57 -18.01
C GLU A 192 -9.88 9.00 -19.07
N ARG A 193 -8.62 8.59 -18.94
CA ARG A 193 -7.50 9.08 -19.78
C ARG A 193 -6.80 8.04 -20.63
N TYR A 194 -6.72 6.79 -20.18
CA TYR A 194 -5.93 5.76 -20.84
C TYR A 194 -6.75 4.51 -21.11
N ALA A 195 -6.59 3.90 -22.29
CA ALA A 195 -7.28 2.69 -22.69
C ALA A 195 -6.58 1.42 -22.19
N ASN A 196 -5.25 1.45 -22.17
CA ASN A 196 -4.42 0.43 -21.52
C ASN A 196 -3.98 0.95 -20.14
N VAL A 197 -4.85 0.76 -19.14
CA VAL A 197 -4.45 0.92 -17.74
C VAL A 197 -3.94 -0.43 -17.26
N GLU A 198 -2.62 -0.58 -17.12
CA GLU A 198 -2.09 -1.71 -16.37
C GLU A 198 -2.44 -1.55 -14.88
N VAL A 199 -3.61 -2.05 -14.50
CA VAL A 199 -4.09 -2.08 -13.11
C VAL A 199 -3.15 -2.91 -12.21
N SER A 200 -2.32 -3.79 -12.80
CA SER A 200 -1.25 -4.57 -12.15
C SER A 200 -0.26 -3.70 -11.39
N GLU A 201 0.22 -2.61 -12.00
CA GLU A 201 1.30 -1.77 -11.46
C GLU A 201 0.93 -1.02 -10.17
N ARG A 202 -0.31 -1.14 -9.66
CA ARG A 202 -0.79 -0.43 -8.47
C ARG A 202 -1.54 -1.31 -7.48
N ARG A 203 -1.54 -2.63 -7.68
CA ARG A 203 -2.10 -3.56 -6.67
C ARG A 203 -1.22 -3.62 -5.43
N TRP A 204 0.10 -3.52 -5.61
CA TRP A 204 1.08 -3.47 -4.51
C TRP A 204 0.80 -2.30 -3.55
N LEU A 205 0.39 -1.13 -4.04
CA LEU A 205 0.10 0.02 -3.18
C LEU A 205 -1.13 -0.25 -2.31
N ALA A 206 -2.16 -0.89 -2.88
CA ALA A 206 -3.31 -1.36 -2.12
C ALA A 206 -2.90 -2.42 -1.08
N TRP A 207 -1.98 -3.33 -1.43
CA TRP A 207 -1.45 -4.32 -0.50
C TRP A 207 -0.70 -3.70 0.68
N ILE A 208 0.14 -2.67 0.44
CA ILE A 208 0.82 -1.94 1.51
C ILE A 208 -0.22 -1.29 2.44
N ILE A 209 -1.17 -0.54 1.88
CA ILE A 209 -2.21 0.14 2.67
C ILE A 209 -3.02 -0.88 3.48
N LEU A 210 -3.46 -1.96 2.84
CA LEU A 210 -4.27 -3.00 3.46
C LEU A 210 -3.49 -3.73 4.56
N GLY A 211 -2.19 -3.98 4.37
CA GLY A 211 -1.35 -4.60 5.40
C GLY A 211 -1.28 -3.76 6.68
N PHE A 212 -1.03 -2.46 6.57
CA PHE A 212 -1.06 -1.56 7.73
C PHE A 212 -2.44 -1.50 8.40
N VAL A 213 -3.52 -1.44 7.61
CA VAL A 213 -4.89 -1.41 8.16
C VAL A 213 -5.25 -2.72 8.86
N LEU A 214 -4.96 -3.88 8.25
CA LEU A 214 -5.28 -5.17 8.84
C LEU A 214 -4.51 -5.42 10.15
N ILE A 215 -3.22 -5.06 10.18
CA ILE A 215 -2.40 -5.18 11.39
C ILE A 215 -2.93 -4.24 12.48
N ALA A 216 -3.22 -2.97 12.14
CA ALA A 216 -3.75 -2.02 13.11
C ALA A 216 -5.15 -2.44 13.63
N SER A 217 -6.01 -2.97 12.77
CA SER A 217 -7.32 -3.50 13.15
C SER A 217 -7.20 -4.73 14.04
N TRP A 218 -6.28 -5.65 13.74
CA TRP A 218 -6.00 -6.80 14.59
C TRP A 218 -5.52 -6.35 15.98
N GLN A 219 -4.52 -5.47 16.02
CA GLN A 219 -3.98 -4.96 17.29
C GLN A 219 -5.01 -4.17 18.11
N LEU A 220 -5.85 -3.38 17.45
CA LEU A 220 -6.97 -2.71 18.10
C LEU A 220 -7.97 -3.72 18.67
N GLY A 221 -8.31 -4.77 17.91
CA GLY A 221 -9.17 -5.85 18.37
C GLY A 221 -8.60 -6.52 19.63
N VAL A 222 -7.33 -6.93 19.58
CA VAL A 222 -6.62 -7.52 20.72
C VAL A 222 -6.65 -6.58 21.94
N HIS A 223 -6.31 -5.30 21.75
CA HIS A 223 -6.32 -4.28 22.80
C HIS A 223 -7.70 -4.14 23.48
N LEU A 224 -8.78 -4.08 22.70
CA LEU A 224 -10.14 -3.92 23.21
C LEU A 224 -10.68 -5.18 23.87
N THR A 225 -10.18 -6.36 23.51
CA THR A 225 -10.68 -7.63 24.05
C THR A 225 -9.80 -8.24 25.13
N ALA A 226 -8.57 -7.77 25.31
CA ALA A 226 -7.58 -8.37 26.20
C ALA A 226 -8.08 -8.52 27.65
N GLU A 227 -8.79 -7.53 28.19
CA GLU A 227 -9.34 -7.55 29.54
C GLU A 227 -10.45 -8.60 29.73
N TYR A 228 -11.16 -8.93 28.65
CA TYR A 228 -12.27 -9.90 28.67
C TYR A 228 -11.83 -11.33 28.35
N MET A 229 -10.54 -11.56 28.10
CA MET A 229 -9.98 -12.85 27.74
C MET A 229 -9.04 -13.39 28.82
N PRO A 230 -8.94 -14.72 28.99
CA PRO A 230 -7.90 -15.33 29.80
C PRO A 230 -6.50 -14.85 29.40
N ALA A 231 -5.62 -14.61 30.38
CA ALA A 231 -4.28 -14.05 30.17
C ALA A 231 -3.45 -14.80 29.11
N HIS A 232 -3.56 -16.14 29.05
CA HIS A 232 -2.86 -16.93 28.04
C HIS A 232 -3.34 -16.66 26.61
N LEU A 233 -4.65 -16.39 26.41
CA LEU A 233 -5.21 -16.03 25.09
C LEU A 233 -4.87 -14.59 24.71
N ALA A 234 -4.91 -13.66 25.67
CA ALA A 234 -4.46 -12.28 25.46
C ALA A 234 -2.98 -12.24 25.03
N ASN A 235 -2.12 -13.01 25.72
CA ASN A 235 -0.71 -13.13 25.35
C ASN A 235 -0.54 -13.76 23.95
N LEU A 236 -1.23 -14.87 23.67
CA LEU A 236 -1.16 -15.54 22.37
C LEU A 236 -1.58 -14.61 21.21
N THR A 237 -2.67 -13.86 21.38
CA THR A 237 -3.17 -12.94 20.35
C THR A 237 -2.28 -11.72 20.18
N GLY A 238 -1.69 -11.21 21.28
CA GLY A 238 -0.65 -10.19 21.27
C GLY A 238 0.57 -10.64 20.47
N VAL A 239 1.12 -11.81 20.80
CA VAL A 239 2.26 -12.43 20.11
C VAL A 239 1.94 -12.70 18.63
N ALA A 240 0.74 -13.20 18.32
CA ALA A 240 0.31 -13.43 16.93
C ALA A 240 0.38 -12.15 16.07
N SER A 241 0.13 -10.97 16.66
CA SER A 241 0.29 -9.67 15.98
C SER A 241 1.70 -9.46 15.44
N ASN A 242 2.72 -9.93 16.15
CA ASN A 242 4.13 -9.80 15.76
C ASN A 242 4.44 -10.69 14.57
N TYR A 243 3.91 -11.92 14.54
CA TYR A 243 4.05 -12.82 13.40
C TYR A 243 3.30 -12.32 12.16
N LEU A 244 2.10 -11.74 12.32
CA LEU A 244 1.38 -11.09 11.22
C LEU A 244 2.23 -9.98 10.59
N ASN A 245 2.90 -9.16 11.41
CA ASN A 245 3.79 -8.15 10.89
C ASN A 245 5.04 -8.73 10.24
N PHE A 246 5.64 -9.75 10.83
CA PHE A 246 6.78 -10.44 10.25
C PHE A 246 6.47 -10.95 8.85
N VAL A 247 5.32 -11.62 8.67
CA VAL A 247 4.84 -12.06 7.34
C VAL A 247 4.65 -10.86 6.41
N PHE A 248 4.06 -9.77 6.91
CA PHE A 248 3.85 -8.55 6.13
C PHE A 248 5.17 -7.94 5.64
N VAL A 249 6.16 -7.72 6.50
CA VAL A 249 7.44 -7.12 6.10
C VAL A 249 8.22 -8.04 5.16
N ASN A 250 8.17 -9.36 5.34
CA ASN A 250 8.74 -10.32 4.38
C ASN A 250 8.06 -10.22 3.01
N SER A 251 6.74 -10.00 2.96
CA SER A 251 6.04 -9.75 1.70
C SER A 251 6.53 -8.47 1.02
N LEU A 252 6.88 -7.42 1.78
CA LEU A 252 7.45 -6.19 1.24
C LEU A 252 8.83 -6.42 0.64
N VAL A 253 9.68 -7.23 1.29
CA VAL A 253 10.99 -7.63 0.74
C VAL A 253 10.83 -8.34 -0.60
N PHE A 254 9.93 -9.32 -0.68
CA PHE A 254 9.69 -10.06 -1.92
C PHE A 254 9.15 -9.14 -3.05
N ILE A 255 8.21 -8.25 -2.72
CA ILE A 255 7.68 -7.26 -3.67
C ILE A 255 8.78 -6.30 -4.14
N SER A 256 9.66 -5.85 -3.22
CA SER A 256 10.77 -4.95 -3.54
C SER A 256 11.76 -5.56 -4.53
N ILE A 257 12.05 -6.86 -4.40
CA ILE A 257 12.95 -7.58 -5.31
C ILE A 257 12.29 -7.78 -6.67
N ARG A 258 11.00 -8.17 -6.70
CA ARG A 258 10.29 -8.50 -7.93
C ARG A 258 9.97 -7.28 -8.81
N TYR A 259 9.83 -6.10 -8.21
CA TYR A 259 9.36 -4.91 -8.91
C TYR A 259 10.18 -3.65 -8.57
N THR A 260 11.40 -3.58 -9.09
CA THR A 260 12.34 -2.46 -8.87
C THR A 260 11.82 -1.09 -9.33
N HIS A 261 10.84 -1.04 -10.23
CA HIS A 261 10.27 0.19 -10.81
C HIS A 261 9.02 0.73 -10.08
N LEU A 262 8.53 0.08 -9.01
CA LEU A 262 7.28 0.48 -8.31
C LEU A 262 7.29 1.92 -7.79
N PHE A 263 8.48 2.49 -7.57
CA PHE A 263 8.64 3.81 -6.97
C PHE A 263 8.64 4.96 -8.00
N SER A 264 8.53 4.68 -9.30
CA SER A 264 8.39 5.73 -10.31
C SER A 264 6.91 6.11 -10.53
N GLY A 265 6.48 7.24 -9.94
CA GLY A 265 5.14 7.81 -10.17
C GLY A 265 4.83 8.17 -11.64
N LEU A 266 3.55 8.48 -11.95
CA LEU A 266 3.09 8.80 -13.31
C LEU A 266 3.19 10.30 -13.66
N PRO A 267 3.24 10.65 -14.96
CA PRO A 267 3.24 12.03 -15.45
C PRO A 267 1.91 12.76 -15.24
N GLU A 268 2.00 14.07 -15.39
CA GLU A 268 1.23 15.16 -14.79
C GLU A 268 -0.23 15.35 -15.25
N ARG A 269 -1.01 16.06 -14.43
CA ARG A 269 -2.38 16.52 -14.75
C ARG A 269 -2.30 17.93 -15.34
N ALA A 270 -2.79 18.13 -16.57
CA ALA A 270 -3.00 19.47 -17.12
C ALA A 270 -4.08 20.25 -16.31
N PRO A 271 -3.87 21.55 -16.03
CA PRO A 271 -4.83 22.40 -15.32
C PRO A 271 -6.16 22.53 -16.06
N GLY A 272 -7.20 22.95 -15.33
CA GLY A 272 -8.55 23.08 -15.88
C GLY A 272 -9.05 24.48 -16.07
N THR A 273 -9.44 24.78 -17.29
CA THR A 273 -10.38 25.86 -17.64
C THR A 273 -11.67 25.22 -18.14
N ASP A 274 -12.78 25.93 -17.92
CA ASP A 274 -14.13 25.52 -18.27
C ASP A 274 -14.25 25.31 -19.77
N ALA A 275 -14.61 24.09 -20.18
CA ALA A 275 -14.77 23.75 -21.59
C ALA A 275 -16.16 24.16 -22.08
N GLU A 276 -16.24 24.77 -23.25
CA GLU A 276 -17.48 25.09 -23.96
C GLU A 276 -18.30 23.84 -24.34
N PRO A 277 -19.64 23.95 -24.50
CA PRO A 277 -20.50 22.87 -25.00
C PRO A 277 -19.96 22.25 -26.31
N TYR A 278 -20.08 20.93 -26.46
CA TYR A 278 -19.63 20.26 -27.69
C TYR A 278 -20.69 20.34 -28.81
N LYS A 279 -20.24 20.37 -30.06
CA LYS A 279 -21.08 20.45 -31.26
C LYS A 279 -21.35 19.06 -31.85
N PRO A 280 -22.51 18.81 -32.48
CA PRO A 280 -22.81 17.51 -33.12
C PRO A 280 -21.79 17.07 -34.18
N GLU A 281 -21.17 18.02 -34.89
CA GLU A 281 -20.10 17.75 -35.85
C GLU A 281 -18.87 17.08 -35.20
N GLN A 282 -18.57 17.42 -33.94
CA GLN A 282 -17.44 16.85 -33.20
C GLN A 282 -17.68 15.38 -32.86
N VAL A 283 -18.93 15.00 -32.60
CA VAL A 283 -19.33 13.60 -32.39
C VAL A 283 -19.10 12.78 -33.66
N ARG A 284 -19.56 13.27 -34.82
CA ARG A 284 -19.35 12.57 -36.10
C ARG A 284 -17.87 12.40 -36.43
N ARG A 285 -17.04 13.41 -36.12
CA ARG A 285 -15.58 13.33 -36.30
C ARG A 285 -14.95 12.24 -35.42
N VAL A 286 -15.45 12.05 -34.20
CA VAL A 286 -15.01 10.95 -33.33
C VAL A 286 -15.35 9.59 -33.97
N GLU A 287 -16.59 9.38 -34.42
CA GLU A 287 -17.02 8.12 -35.04
C GLU A 287 -16.27 7.81 -36.34
N ALA A 288 -16.09 8.82 -37.20
CA ALA A 288 -15.34 8.71 -38.43
C ALA A 288 -13.88 8.32 -38.15
N LEU A 289 -13.22 8.99 -37.19
CA LEU A 289 -11.84 8.66 -36.81
C LEU A 289 -11.70 7.22 -36.32
N MET A 290 -12.66 6.74 -35.52
CA MET A 290 -12.65 5.36 -35.03
C MET A 290 -12.81 4.34 -36.16
N THR A 291 -13.61 4.65 -37.18
CA THR A 291 -13.86 3.74 -38.30
C THR A 291 -12.71 3.74 -39.31
N GLU A 292 -12.25 4.93 -39.69
CA GLU A 292 -11.27 5.14 -40.78
C GLU A 292 -9.83 4.87 -40.32
N ARG A 293 -9.40 5.50 -39.21
CA ARG A 293 -8.00 5.43 -38.75
C ARG A 293 -7.76 4.40 -37.67
N ARG A 294 -8.82 3.89 -37.04
CA ARG A 294 -8.78 2.82 -36.02
C ARG A 294 -7.70 3.05 -34.94
N PRO A 295 -7.64 4.23 -34.30
CA PRO A 295 -6.61 4.55 -33.30
C PRO A 295 -6.67 3.63 -32.06
N TYR A 296 -7.77 2.90 -31.85
CA TYR A 296 -7.86 1.90 -30.80
C TYR A 296 -6.91 0.70 -30.99
N LEU A 297 -6.39 0.46 -32.18
CA LEU A 297 -5.38 -0.58 -32.42
C LEU A 297 -4.01 -0.20 -31.86
N ASP A 298 -3.75 1.09 -31.69
CA ASP A 298 -2.53 1.57 -31.05
C ASP A 298 -2.62 1.30 -29.54
N SER A 299 -1.66 0.55 -29.03
CA SER A 299 -1.56 0.20 -27.61
C SER A 299 -1.22 1.41 -26.72
N THR A 300 -0.68 2.48 -27.29
CA THR A 300 -0.27 3.70 -26.58
C THR A 300 -1.33 4.80 -26.62
N VAL A 301 -2.50 4.54 -27.25
CA VAL A 301 -3.56 5.53 -27.39
C VAL A 301 -4.02 6.09 -26.04
N SER A 302 -4.06 7.40 -25.96
CA SER A 302 -4.49 8.17 -24.78
C SER A 302 -5.54 9.20 -25.19
N LEU A 303 -6.28 9.72 -24.20
CA LEU A 303 -7.23 10.80 -24.44
C LEU A 303 -6.55 12.00 -25.10
N GLU A 304 -5.32 12.31 -24.68
CA GLU A 304 -4.50 13.39 -25.25
C GLU A 304 -4.15 13.13 -26.72
N SER A 305 -3.68 11.93 -27.07
CA SER A 305 -3.30 11.63 -28.46
C SER A 305 -4.54 11.62 -29.37
N LEU A 306 -5.67 11.12 -28.88
CA LEU A 306 -6.94 11.12 -29.62
C LEU A 306 -7.51 12.54 -29.78
N ALA A 307 -7.46 13.36 -28.73
CA ALA A 307 -7.90 14.75 -28.75
C ALA A 307 -7.08 15.57 -29.75
N ARG A 308 -5.75 15.37 -29.79
CA ARG A 308 -4.85 15.98 -30.78
C ARG A 308 -5.22 15.60 -32.21
N GLN A 309 -5.49 14.31 -32.48
CA GLN A 309 -5.92 13.86 -33.81
C GLN A 309 -7.24 14.49 -34.26
N LEU A 310 -8.14 14.77 -33.31
CA LEU A 310 -9.41 15.44 -33.56
C LEU A 310 -9.31 16.97 -33.53
N SER A 311 -8.14 17.55 -33.23
CA SER A 311 -7.99 18.99 -33.00
C SER A 311 -9.02 19.51 -31.99
N LEU A 312 -9.28 18.73 -30.94
CA LEU A 312 -10.19 19.07 -29.85
C LEU A 312 -9.41 19.23 -28.55
N PRO A 313 -9.85 20.08 -27.62
CA PRO A 313 -9.40 20.02 -26.24
C PRO A 313 -9.74 18.66 -25.62
N GLU A 314 -8.85 18.08 -24.81
CA GLU A 314 -9.09 16.80 -24.10
C GLU A 314 -10.40 16.78 -23.32
N ARG A 315 -10.75 17.90 -22.69
CA ARG A 315 -12.03 18.06 -21.97
C ARG A 315 -13.24 17.94 -22.88
N THR A 316 -13.20 18.56 -24.05
CA THR A 316 -14.29 18.48 -25.03
C THR A 316 -14.48 17.04 -25.47
N LEU A 317 -13.38 16.33 -25.77
CA LEU A 317 -13.43 14.91 -26.08
C LEU A 317 -13.98 14.09 -24.91
N SER A 318 -13.45 14.27 -23.69
CA SER A 318 -13.95 13.58 -22.49
C SER A 318 -15.45 13.81 -22.26
N ARG A 319 -15.93 15.04 -22.49
CA ARG A 319 -17.36 15.37 -22.39
C ARG A 319 -18.18 14.67 -23.47
N ILE A 320 -17.73 14.66 -24.73
CA ILE A 320 -18.38 13.91 -25.80
C ILE A 320 -18.49 12.43 -25.43
N LEU A 321 -17.40 11.81 -24.95
CA LEU A 321 -17.40 10.40 -24.56
C LEU A 321 -18.39 10.13 -23.42
N ASN A 322 -18.36 10.92 -22.37
CA ASN A 322 -19.21 10.69 -21.20
C ASN A 322 -20.69 11.03 -21.45
N GLN A 323 -21.00 12.15 -22.13
CA GLN A 323 -22.38 12.64 -22.28
C GLN A 323 -23.09 12.08 -23.52
N HIS A 324 -22.38 11.93 -24.65
CA HIS A 324 -22.97 11.39 -25.88
C HIS A 324 -22.87 9.86 -25.93
N PHE A 325 -21.68 9.31 -25.68
CA PHE A 325 -21.47 7.86 -25.76
C PHE A 325 -21.73 7.11 -24.45
N GLY A 326 -21.95 7.81 -23.34
CA GLY A 326 -22.18 7.20 -22.03
C GLY A 326 -20.99 6.38 -21.52
N LYS A 327 -19.77 6.67 -22.00
CA LYS A 327 -18.56 5.87 -21.74
C LYS A 327 -17.39 6.76 -21.37
N ASN A 328 -16.57 6.33 -20.42
CA ASN A 328 -15.25 6.95 -20.23
C ASN A 328 -14.30 6.54 -21.38
N PHE A 329 -13.14 7.20 -21.49
CA PHE A 329 -12.16 6.91 -22.57
C PHE A 329 -11.74 5.44 -22.62
N PHE A 330 -11.46 4.82 -21.46
CA PHE A 330 -11.11 3.41 -21.36
C PHE A 330 -12.21 2.50 -21.92
N GLU A 331 -13.46 2.72 -21.51
CA GLU A 331 -14.61 1.94 -21.97
C GLU A 331 -14.90 2.18 -23.46
N PHE A 332 -14.74 3.42 -23.92
CA PHE A 332 -14.92 3.77 -25.32
C PHE A 332 -13.93 3.02 -26.21
N ILE A 333 -12.62 3.16 -25.96
CA ILE A 333 -11.59 2.50 -26.76
C ILE A 333 -11.69 0.97 -26.66
N ASN A 334 -11.82 0.44 -25.45
CA ASN A 334 -11.84 -1.01 -25.26
C ASN A 334 -13.10 -1.67 -25.83
N GLY A 335 -14.21 -0.94 -25.95
CA GLY A 335 -15.38 -1.41 -26.70
C GLY A 335 -15.04 -1.71 -28.16
N TYR A 336 -14.36 -0.79 -28.86
CA TYR A 336 -13.91 -1.02 -30.23
C TYR A 336 -12.89 -2.16 -30.33
N ARG A 337 -11.96 -2.26 -29.37
CA ARG A 337 -10.98 -3.36 -29.33
C ARG A 337 -11.65 -4.73 -29.17
N VAL A 338 -12.69 -4.83 -28.33
CA VAL A 338 -13.45 -6.08 -28.18
C VAL A 338 -14.18 -6.44 -29.47
N GLU A 339 -14.81 -5.47 -30.14
CA GLU A 339 -15.47 -5.73 -31.43
C GLU A 339 -14.46 -6.20 -32.49
N ARG A 340 -13.28 -5.59 -32.55
CA ARG A 340 -12.20 -6.07 -33.42
C ARG A 340 -11.74 -7.48 -33.06
N ALA A 341 -11.57 -7.77 -31.77
CA ALA A 341 -11.19 -9.11 -31.31
C ALA A 341 -12.26 -10.15 -31.66
N LYS A 342 -13.55 -9.84 -31.54
CA LYS A 342 -14.65 -10.73 -31.95
C LYS A 342 -14.54 -11.10 -33.42
N GLN A 343 -14.31 -10.12 -34.29
CA GLN A 343 -14.12 -10.34 -35.72
C GLN A 343 -12.94 -11.29 -35.99
N LEU A 344 -11.77 -10.99 -35.41
CA LEU A 344 -10.56 -11.80 -35.58
C LEU A 344 -10.71 -13.23 -35.03
N LEU A 345 -11.50 -13.43 -33.96
CA LEU A 345 -11.67 -14.75 -33.34
C LEU A 345 -12.48 -15.73 -34.18
N ILE A 346 -13.33 -15.24 -35.09
CA ILE A 346 -14.23 -16.05 -35.92
C ILE A 346 -13.84 -16.04 -37.40
N ASP A 347 -12.80 -15.28 -37.74
CA ASP A 347 -12.28 -15.17 -39.10
C ASP A 347 -11.61 -16.51 -39.49
N PRO A 348 -12.09 -17.20 -40.54
CA PRO A 348 -11.55 -18.50 -40.97
C PRO A 348 -10.07 -18.43 -41.33
N ASP A 349 -9.61 -17.30 -41.89
CA ASP A 349 -8.22 -17.08 -42.30
C ASP A 349 -7.30 -16.90 -41.08
N HIS A 350 -7.88 -16.69 -39.89
CA HIS A 350 -7.16 -16.47 -38.64
C HIS A 350 -7.25 -17.66 -37.69
N GLY A 351 -7.79 -18.81 -38.12
CA GLY A 351 -7.98 -20.00 -37.28
C GLY A 351 -6.71 -20.54 -36.62
N ALA A 352 -5.56 -20.41 -37.30
CA ALA A 352 -4.25 -20.81 -36.77
C ALA A 352 -3.65 -19.83 -35.75
N ARG A 353 -4.19 -18.60 -35.65
CA ARG A 353 -3.62 -17.55 -34.80
C ARG A 353 -3.96 -17.76 -33.34
N THR A 354 -2.98 -17.56 -32.48
CA THR A 354 -3.16 -17.72 -31.04
C THR A 354 -4.07 -16.64 -30.47
N ILE A 355 -4.68 -16.91 -29.31
CA ILE A 355 -5.47 -15.89 -28.58
C ILE A 355 -4.59 -14.67 -28.22
N LEU A 356 -3.28 -14.86 -28.03
CA LEU A 356 -2.33 -13.80 -27.73
C LEU A 356 -2.03 -12.91 -28.95
N GLU A 357 -1.93 -13.47 -30.14
CA GLU A 357 -1.77 -12.69 -31.38
C GLU A 357 -3.00 -11.84 -31.65
N ILE A 358 -4.20 -12.42 -31.50
CA ILE A 358 -5.45 -11.68 -31.66
C ILE A 358 -5.60 -10.56 -30.61
N MET A 359 -5.15 -10.82 -29.38
CA MET A 359 -5.09 -9.80 -28.34
C MET A 359 -4.22 -8.62 -28.76
N ALA A 360 -3.01 -8.89 -29.25
CA ALA A 360 -2.06 -7.86 -29.66
C ALA A 360 -2.61 -7.06 -30.85
N ASP A 361 -3.17 -7.73 -31.86
CA ASP A 361 -3.78 -7.11 -33.04
C ASP A 361 -5.03 -6.30 -32.71
N ALA A 362 -5.72 -6.62 -31.61
CA ALA A 362 -6.82 -5.83 -31.09
C ALA A 362 -6.37 -4.63 -30.24
N GLY A 363 -5.06 -4.40 -30.07
CA GLY A 363 -4.47 -3.25 -29.36
C GLY A 363 -4.31 -3.44 -27.85
N PHE A 364 -4.48 -4.66 -27.33
CA PHE A 364 -4.25 -4.97 -25.92
C PHE A 364 -2.79 -5.36 -25.65
N THR A 365 -2.22 -4.84 -24.57
CA THR A 365 -0.85 -5.18 -24.13
C THR A 365 -0.80 -6.33 -23.13
N SER A 366 -1.90 -6.60 -22.42
CA SER A 366 -1.94 -7.56 -21.32
C SER A 366 -3.06 -8.58 -21.49
N LYS A 367 -2.70 -9.88 -21.43
CA LYS A 367 -3.64 -11.01 -21.46
C LYS A 367 -4.70 -10.91 -20.37
N SER A 368 -4.30 -10.47 -19.18
CA SER A 368 -5.22 -10.34 -18.04
C SER A 368 -6.29 -9.26 -18.31
N THR A 369 -5.88 -8.12 -18.83
CA THR A 369 -6.76 -7.00 -19.20
C THR A 369 -7.68 -7.39 -20.35
N PHE A 370 -7.14 -8.02 -21.39
CA PHE A 370 -7.92 -8.51 -22.54
C PHE A 370 -9.01 -9.49 -22.10
N ASN A 371 -8.65 -10.55 -21.36
CA ASN A 371 -9.61 -11.54 -20.89
C ASN A 371 -10.70 -10.90 -20.01
N ALA A 372 -10.33 -10.01 -19.08
CA ALA A 372 -11.29 -9.36 -18.19
C ALA A 372 -12.26 -8.45 -18.94
N ILE A 373 -11.75 -7.64 -19.87
CA ILE A 373 -12.58 -6.72 -20.68
C ILE A 373 -13.46 -7.50 -21.65
N PHE A 374 -12.92 -8.48 -22.35
CA PHE A 374 -13.69 -9.30 -23.30
C PHE A 374 -14.81 -10.04 -22.56
N LYS A 375 -14.51 -10.69 -21.42
CA LYS A 375 -15.54 -11.34 -20.60
C LYS A 375 -16.59 -10.34 -20.08
N LYS A 376 -16.18 -9.13 -19.67
CA LYS A 376 -17.11 -8.08 -19.23
C LYS A 376 -18.08 -7.66 -20.36
N HIS A 377 -17.60 -7.57 -21.60
CA HIS A 377 -18.41 -7.12 -22.74
C HIS A 377 -19.23 -8.25 -23.38
N VAL A 378 -18.70 -9.46 -23.43
CA VAL A 378 -19.26 -10.57 -24.21
C VAL A 378 -19.88 -11.66 -23.32
N GLY A 379 -19.63 -11.63 -22.00
CA GLY A 379 -20.12 -12.61 -21.02
C GLY A 379 -19.28 -13.90 -20.92
N GLN A 380 -18.38 -14.14 -21.87
CA GLN A 380 -17.53 -15.34 -21.94
C GLN A 380 -16.08 -14.97 -22.28
N THR A 381 -15.14 -15.87 -22.00
CA THR A 381 -13.72 -15.64 -22.33
C THR A 381 -13.48 -15.70 -23.85
N PRO A 382 -12.40 -15.08 -24.37
CA PRO A 382 -12.06 -15.14 -25.80
C PRO A 382 -11.98 -16.58 -26.35
N SER A 383 -11.39 -17.50 -25.57
CA SER A 383 -11.28 -18.91 -25.94
C SER A 383 -12.66 -19.60 -26.00
N GLN A 384 -13.53 -19.32 -25.03
CA GLN A 384 -14.90 -19.83 -25.05
C GLN A 384 -15.71 -19.26 -26.22
N TYR A 385 -15.51 -17.97 -26.55
CA TYR A 385 -16.15 -17.32 -27.68
C TYR A 385 -15.74 -17.95 -29.00
N ARG A 386 -14.43 -18.12 -29.24
CA ARG A 386 -13.92 -18.80 -30.44
C ARG A 386 -14.51 -20.20 -30.58
N LYS A 387 -14.43 -21.02 -29.53
CA LYS A 387 -14.94 -22.39 -29.55
C LYS A 387 -16.42 -22.43 -29.92
N ARG A 388 -17.25 -21.66 -29.20
CA ARG A 388 -18.69 -21.63 -29.43
C ARG A 388 -19.08 -21.13 -30.82
N SER A 389 -18.37 -20.11 -31.33
CA SER A 389 -18.68 -19.54 -32.65
C SER A 389 -18.27 -20.44 -33.81
N LEU A 390 -17.20 -21.23 -33.66
CA LEU A 390 -16.78 -22.22 -34.65
C LEU A 390 -17.59 -23.53 -34.59
N GLU A 391 -18.21 -23.85 -33.45
CA GLU A 391 -19.14 -25.00 -33.32
C GLU A 391 -20.56 -24.69 -33.82
N ALA A 392 -20.91 -23.40 -33.97
CA ALA A 392 -22.25 -22.94 -34.34
C ALA A 392 -22.38 -22.47 -35.80
N GLY A 393 -21.29 -22.41 -36.56
CA GLY A 393 -21.25 -22.12 -37.99
C GLY A 393 -20.66 -23.30 -38.73
#